data_AF-A0A2Z6LHR0-F1
#
_entry.id   AF-A0A2Z6LHR0-F1
#
_cell.length_a   1.000
_cell.length_b   1.000
_cell.length_c   1.000
_cell.angle_alpha   90.00
_cell.angle_beta   90.00
_cell.angle_gamma   90.00
#
_symmetry.space_group_name_H-M   'P 1'
#
loop_
_entity.id
_entity.type
_entity.pdbx_description
1 polymer ?
#
loop_
_entity_poly.entity_id
_entity_poly.type
_entity_poly.pdbx_seq_one_letter_code
_entity_poly.pdbx_strand_id
1 'polypeptide(L)'
;MPRTHVNQEHVNIYLTQEKSKRKILLQKFIDLCVDSKVKVEMLLIEGDNVAKAIVDFVGNLNIRKLVIGTTASNLRKHVSRRQNSIADMVLKTIQQSCDVKIICEGKEVIDQMVNGCTSQHSEEFHGLIPRK
;
A
#
# COMPACT_ATOMS: atom_id res chain seq x y z
N MET A 1 -7.91 24.65 6.15
CA MET A 1 -8.19 25.14 7.52
C MET A 1 -7.67 24.13 8.52
N PRO A 2 -6.99 24.54 9.59
CA PRO A 2 -6.55 23.63 10.64
C PRO A 2 -7.77 22.98 11.32
N ARG A 3 -7.65 21.71 11.71
CA ARG A 3 -8.76 20.93 12.31
C ARG A 3 -9.39 21.61 13.53
N THR A 4 -8.60 22.39 14.27
CA THR A 4 -9.04 23.18 15.43
C THR A 4 -10.00 24.33 15.10
N HIS A 5 -10.10 24.73 13.82
CA HIS A 5 -10.95 25.84 13.35
C HIS A 5 -12.16 25.36 12.54
N VAL A 6 -12.43 24.06 12.52
CA VAL A 6 -13.54 23.45 11.77
C VAL A 6 -14.60 22.97 12.75
N ASN A 7 -15.88 23.24 12.46
CA ASN A 7 -16.99 22.76 13.28
C ASN A 7 -16.97 21.22 13.36
N GLN A 8 -17.25 20.69 14.56
CA GLN A 8 -17.22 19.26 14.87
C GLN A 8 -18.08 18.41 13.93
N GLU A 9 -19.23 18.95 13.50
CA GLU A 9 -20.10 18.27 12.55
C GLU A 9 -19.42 18.03 11.20
N HIS A 10 -18.73 19.04 10.66
CA HIS A 10 -17.97 18.90 9.42
C HIS A 10 -16.80 17.92 9.57
N VAL A 11 -16.14 17.91 10.73
CA VAL A 11 -15.09 16.93 11.03
C VAL A 11 -15.66 15.51 11.03
N ASN A 12 -16.82 15.29 11.66
CA ASN A 12 -17.46 13.98 11.72
C ASN A 12 -17.92 13.49 10.34
N ILE A 13 -18.47 14.38 9.51
CA ILE A 13 -18.82 14.08 8.12
C ILE A 13 -17.58 13.64 7.34
N TYR A 14 -16.48 14.41 7.44
CA TYR A 14 -15.22 14.08 6.76
C TYR A 14 -14.67 12.72 7.17
N LEU A 15 -14.59 12.43 8.48
CA LEU A 15 -14.10 11.14 8.98
C LEU A 15 -14.98 9.97 8.54
N THR A 16 -16.29 10.17 8.53
CA THR A 16 -17.26 9.15 8.06
C THR A 16 -17.08 8.89 6.57
N GLN A 17 -16.85 9.93 5.77
CA GLN A 17 -16.55 9.79 4.34
C GLN A 17 -15.24 9.04 4.11
N GLU A 18 -14.16 9.39 4.80
CA GLU A 18 -12.87 8.71 4.68
C GLU A 18 -12.96 7.23 5.12
N LYS A 19 -13.69 6.95 6.21
CA LYS A 19 -13.98 5.58 6.65
C LYS A 19 -14.71 4.79 5.57
N SER A 20 -15.71 5.40 4.93
CA SER A 20 -16.51 4.77 3.89
C SER A 20 -15.70 4.49 2.63
N LYS A 21 -14.91 5.46 2.15
CA LYS A 21 -14.01 5.29 1.00
C LYS A 21 -13.01 4.17 1.22
N ARG A 22 -12.37 4.14 2.40
CA ARG A 22 -11.44 3.07 2.78
C ARG A 22 -12.12 1.70 2.78
N LYS A 23 -13.31 1.60 3.39
CA LYS A 23 -14.08 0.33 3.41
C LYS A 23 -14.39 -0.15 2.00
N ILE A 24 -14.92 0.72 1.14
CA ILE A 24 -15.28 0.39 -0.25
C ILE A 24 -14.06 -0.09 -1.04
N LEU A 25 -12.92 0.61 -0.92
CA LEU A 25 -11.69 0.24 -1.62
C LEU A 25 -11.19 -1.13 -1.16
N LEU A 26 -11.09 -1.34 0.15
CA LEU A 26 -10.49 -2.55 0.72
C LEU A 26 -11.42 -3.76 0.63
N GLN A 27 -12.74 -3.58 0.60
CA GLN A 27 -13.71 -4.66 0.47
C GLN A 27 -13.45 -5.52 -0.78
N LYS A 28 -13.03 -4.92 -1.89
CA LYS A 28 -12.68 -5.64 -3.12
C LYS A 28 -11.59 -6.69 -2.89
N PHE A 29 -10.61 -6.40 -2.03
CA PHE A 29 -9.55 -7.34 -1.70
C PHE A 29 -10.02 -8.42 -0.72
N ILE A 30 -10.91 -8.06 0.21
CA ILE A 30 -11.56 -9.02 1.11
C ILE A 30 -12.34 -10.04 0.29
N ASP A 31 -13.15 -9.58 -0.66
CA ASP A 31 -13.98 -10.44 -1.50
C ASP A 31 -13.09 -11.42 -2.30
N LEU A 32 -12.00 -10.93 -2.91
CA LEU A 32 -11.01 -11.78 -3.59
C LEU A 32 -10.40 -12.86 -2.67
N CYS A 33 -10.09 -12.50 -1.41
CA CYS A 33 -9.58 -13.46 -0.44
C CYS A 33 -10.63 -14.50 -0.06
N VAL A 34 -11.88 -14.08 0.15
CA VAL A 34 -13.01 -14.97 0.48
C VAL A 34 -13.27 -15.95 -0.66
N ASP A 35 -13.30 -15.47 -1.91
CA ASP A 35 -13.47 -16.30 -3.10
C ASP A 35 -12.33 -17.32 -3.24
N SER A 36 -11.12 -16.92 -2.85
CA SER A 36 -9.94 -17.78 -2.79
C SER A 36 -9.90 -18.69 -1.56
N LYS A 37 -10.92 -18.65 -0.68
CA LYS A 37 -11.03 -19.41 0.58
C LYS A 37 -9.89 -19.13 1.56
N VAL A 38 -9.39 -17.90 1.58
CA VAL A 38 -8.34 -17.42 2.47
C VAL A 38 -8.96 -16.61 3.60
N LYS A 39 -8.60 -16.91 4.85
CA LYS A 39 -9.00 -16.08 6.01
C LYS A 39 -8.34 -14.70 5.89
N VAL A 40 -9.15 -13.65 6.00
CA VAL A 40 -8.69 -12.26 5.84
C VAL A 40 -9.26 -11.38 6.95
N GLU A 41 -8.44 -10.43 7.42
CA GLU A 41 -8.82 -9.43 8.43
C GLU A 41 -8.33 -8.05 7.98
N MET A 42 -9.11 -7.01 8.26
CA MET A 42 -8.78 -5.61 7.96
C MET A 42 -8.60 -4.85 9.28
N LEU A 43 -7.45 -4.19 9.42
CA LEU A 43 -7.09 -3.45 10.63
C LEU A 43 -6.69 -2.01 10.29
N LEU A 44 -7.09 -1.07 11.15
CA LEU A 44 -6.67 0.33 11.08
C LEU A 44 -5.75 0.63 12.26
N ILE A 45 -4.57 1.19 11.95
CA ILE A 45 -3.59 1.61 12.93
C ILE A 45 -3.37 3.10 12.74
N GLU A 46 -3.48 3.86 13.83
CA GLU A 46 -3.23 5.30 13.85
C GLU A 46 -1.93 5.55 14.61
N GLY A 47 -1.04 6.37 14.05
CA GLY A 47 0.24 6.72 14.67
C GLY A 47 0.99 7.77 13.87
N ASP A 48 1.85 8.50 14.56
CA ASP A 48 2.59 9.64 13.97
C ASP A 48 3.70 9.19 13.00
N ASN A 49 4.16 7.94 13.14
CA ASN A 49 5.17 7.34 12.26
C ASN A 49 4.66 6.02 11.69
N VAL A 50 4.30 6.05 10.40
CA VAL A 50 3.75 4.91 9.67
C VAL A 50 4.73 3.74 9.60
N ALA A 51 6.02 3.99 9.36
CA ALA A 51 7.01 2.91 9.26
C ALA A 51 7.18 2.18 10.59
N LYS A 52 7.27 2.93 11.69
CA LYS A 52 7.34 2.35 13.04
C LYS A 52 6.08 1.55 13.35
N ALA A 53 4.90 2.10 13.07
CA ALA A 53 3.63 1.42 13.31
C ALA A 53 3.54 0.07 12.56
N ILE A 54 4.02 0.01 11.31
CA ILE A 54 4.09 -1.25 10.53
C ILE A 54 5.06 -2.25 11.17
N VAL A 55 6.27 -1.80 11.56
CA VAL A 55 7.29 -2.64 12.18
C VAL A 55 6.78 -3.25 13.49
N ASP A 56 6.23 -2.41 14.38
CA ASP A 56 5.71 -2.86 15.68
C ASP A 56 4.57 -3.87 15.48
N PHE A 57 3.68 -3.61 14.51
CA PHE A 57 2.56 -4.49 14.19
C PHE A 57 3.02 -5.86 13.66
N VAL A 58 3.98 -5.87 12.73
CA VAL A 58 4.57 -7.12 12.19
C VAL A 58 5.23 -7.94 13.29
N GLY A 59 6.02 -7.28 14.15
CA GLY A 59 6.70 -7.93 15.27
C GLY A 59 5.73 -8.56 16.27
N ASN A 60 4.63 -7.87 16.59
CA ASN A 60 3.67 -8.35 17.59
C ASN A 60 2.77 -9.48 17.08
N LEU A 61 2.50 -9.57 15.78
CA LEU A 61 1.58 -10.56 15.20
C LEU A 61 2.25 -11.73 14.47
N ASN A 62 3.58 -11.84 14.54
CA ASN A 62 4.35 -12.88 13.85
C ASN A 62 4.03 -12.96 12.34
N ILE A 63 3.91 -11.80 11.69
CA ILE A 63 3.65 -11.73 10.25
C ILE A 63 4.88 -12.26 9.52
N ARG A 64 4.71 -13.36 8.77
CA ARG A 64 5.82 -14.03 8.07
C ARG A 64 6.17 -13.40 6.73
N LYS A 65 5.19 -12.79 6.06
CA LYS A 65 5.33 -12.15 4.75
C LYS A 65 4.64 -10.79 4.76
N LEU A 66 5.34 -9.77 4.29
CA LEU A 66 4.82 -8.42 4.16
C LEU A 66 4.97 -7.94 2.71
N VAL A 67 3.87 -7.55 2.08
CA VAL A 67 3.89 -6.95 0.74
C VAL A 67 3.57 -5.46 0.86
N ILE A 68 4.45 -4.62 0.33
CA ILE A 68 4.32 -3.16 0.39
C ILE A 68 4.26 -2.60 -1.02
N GLY A 69 3.18 -1.88 -1.35
CA GLY A 69 3.08 -1.10 -2.58
C GLY A 69 3.90 0.20 -2.48
N THR A 70 4.60 0.55 -3.55
CA THR A 70 5.29 1.84 -3.69
C THR A 70 4.94 2.52 -5.01
N THR A 71 5.16 3.83 -5.08
CA THR A 71 5.00 4.60 -6.32
C THR A 71 6.33 4.68 -7.05
N ALA A 72 6.31 4.80 -8.37
CA ALA A 72 7.52 4.99 -9.17
C ALA A 72 8.34 6.22 -8.69
N SER A 73 7.68 7.29 -8.24
CA SER A 73 8.37 8.44 -7.66
C SER A 73 9.13 8.13 -6.38
N ASN A 74 8.56 7.33 -5.48
CA ASN A 74 9.23 6.95 -4.23
C ASN A 74 10.38 5.99 -4.52
N LEU A 75 10.18 5.06 -5.46
CA LEU A 75 11.25 4.16 -5.91
C LEU A 75 12.42 4.94 -6.53
N ARG A 76 12.17 5.91 -7.43
CA ARG A 76 13.24 6.76 -7.99
C ARG A 76 14.02 7.53 -6.91
N LYS A 77 13.33 8.02 -5.88
CA LYS A 77 13.97 8.70 -4.75
C LYS A 77 14.86 7.75 -3.95
N HIS A 78 14.41 6.52 -3.69
CA HIS A 78 15.20 5.48 -3.04
C HIS A 78 16.48 5.17 -3.84
N VAL A 79 16.34 4.93 -5.15
CA VAL A 79 17.46 4.64 -6.05
C VAL A 79 18.50 5.75 -6.04
N SER A 80 18.04 7.00 -6.11
CA SER A 80 18.95 8.16 -6.05
C SER A 80 19.53 8.43 -4.65
N ARG A 81 19.23 7.58 -3.64
CA ARG A 81 19.59 7.72 -2.22
C ARG A 81 19.22 9.08 -1.62
N ARG A 82 18.29 9.80 -2.24
CA ARG A 82 17.88 11.16 -1.82
C ARG A 82 16.95 11.13 -0.62
N GLN A 83 16.18 10.06 -0.45
CA GLN A 83 15.21 9.95 0.64
C GLN A 83 14.87 8.48 0.89
N ASN A 84 14.75 8.10 2.17
CA ASN A 84 14.20 6.80 2.56
C ASN A 84 12.67 6.89 2.52
N SER A 85 12.04 6.03 1.72
CA SER A 85 10.59 5.83 1.74
C SER A 85 10.18 4.98 2.95
N ILE A 86 8.87 4.92 3.24
CA ILE A 86 8.30 4.04 4.27
C ILE A 86 8.69 2.59 4.01
N ALA A 87 8.61 2.15 2.75
CA ALA A 87 8.97 0.79 2.35
C ALA A 87 10.44 0.49 2.68
N ASP A 88 11.36 1.44 2.42
CA ASP A 88 12.79 1.26 2.69
C ASP A 88 13.08 1.19 4.18
N MET A 89 12.40 2.01 4.99
CA MET A 89 12.53 2.00 6.44
C MET A 89 12.06 0.65 7.00
N VAL A 90 10.89 0.17 6.59
CA VAL A 90 10.35 -1.11 7.03
C VAL A 90 11.25 -2.26 6.59
N LEU A 91 11.63 -2.33 5.30
CA LEU A 91 12.50 -3.37 4.77
C LEU A 91 13.80 -3.47 5.58
N LYS A 92 14.48 -2.34 5.82
CA LYS A 92 15.74 -2.33 6.57
C LYS A 92 15.58 -2.89 7.99
N THR A 93 14.46 -2.65 8.64
CA THR A 93 14.23 -3.03 10.03
C THR A 93 13.81 -4.49 10.21
N ILE A 94 12.98 -5.04 9.32
CA ILE A 94 12.36 -6.37 9.54
C ILE A 94 12.74 -7.44 8.50
N GLN A 95 13.58 -7.14 7.51
CA GLN A 95 14.00 -8.12 6.48
C GLN A 95 14.65 -9.40 7.05
N GLN A 96 15.18 -9.36 8.28
CA GLN A 96 15.78 -10.54 8.91
C GLN A 96 14.74 -11.48 9.53
N SER A 97 13.55 -10.97 9.88
CA SER A 97 12.50 -11.71 10.58
C SER A 97 11.22 -11.89 9.76
N CYS A 98 11.10 -11.21 8.63
CA CYS A 98 9.92 -11.21 7.76
C CYS A 98 10.37 -11.19 6.28
N ASP A 99 9.72 -11.98 5.43
CA ASP A 99 9.89 -11.92 3.98
C ASP A 99 9.13 -10.70 3.43
N VAL A 100 9.88 -9.62 3.17
CA VAL A 100 9.33 -8.33 2.73
C VAL A 100 9.47 -8.20 1.21
N LYS A 101 8.35 -7.96 0.53
CA LYS A 101 8.29 -7.71 -0.92
C LYS A 101 7.80 -6.30 -1.20
N ILE A 102 8.58 -5.54 -1.98
CA ILE A 102 8.18 -4.22 -2.46
C ILE A 102 7.63 -4.35 -3.88
N ILE A 103 6.41 -3.86 -4.12
CA ILE A 103 5.73 -3.92 -5.42
C ILE A 103 5.54 -2.50 -5.96
N CYS A 104 5.99 -2.24 -7.18
CA CYS A 104 5.75 -1.00 -7.91
C CYS A 104 4.97 -1.34 -9.19
N GLU A 105 3.78 -0.77 -9.36
CA GLU A 105 2.97 -0.94 -10.58
C GLU A 105 2.77 -2.42 -10.97
N GLY A 106 2.53 -3.28 -9.97
CA GLY A 106 2.31 -4.71 -10.16
C GLY A 106 3.57 -5.55 -10.34
N LYS A 107 4.76 -4.94 -10.33
CA LYS A 107 6.05 -5.64 -10.46
C LYS A 107 6.84 -5.62 -9.15
N GLU A 108 7.43 -6.76 -8.79
CA GLU A 108 8.31 -6.86 -7.64
C GLU A 108 9.62 -6.10 -7.92
N VAL A 109 9.98 -5.20 -7.00
CA VAL A 109 11.21 -4.43 -7.07
C VAL A 109 12.33 -5.30 -6.51
N ILE A 110 13.10 -5.89 -7.40
CA ILE A 110 14.31 -6.65 -7.06
C ILE A 110 15.50 -5.67 -7.17
N ASP A 111 16.44 -5.72 -6.22
CA ASP A 111 17.59 -4.80 -6.10
C ASP A 111 18.40 -4.61 -7.40
N GLN A 112 18.34 -5.58 -8.31
CA GLN A 112 19.01 -5.57 -9.62
C GLN A 112 18.22 -4.86 -10.75
N MET A 113 16.93 -4.53 -10.57
CA MET A 113 16.05 -3.91 -11.60
C MET A 113 15.83 -2.40 -11.41
N VAL A 114 16.74 -1.75 -10.69
CA VAL A 114 16.72 -0.33 -10.33
C VAL A 114 16.78 0.62 -11.56
N ASN A 115 17.10 0.12 -12.76
CA ASN A 115 17.19 0.94 -13.98
C ASN A 115 15.90 1.02 -14.80
N GLY A 116 14.81 0.34 -14.41
CA GLY A 116 13.73 -0.01 -15.35
C GLY A 116 12.35 0.62 -15.16
N CYS A 117 12.11 1.50 -14.19
CA CYS A 117 10.81 2.20 -14.11
C CYS A 117 10.75 3.41 -15.06
N THR A 118 11.01 3.16 -16.35
CA THR A 118 10.46 3.98 -17.43
C THR A 118 9.07 3.44 -17.72
N SER A 119 8.06 4.33 -17.71
CA SER A 119 6.68 3.98 -18.03
C SER A 119 6.63 3.21 -19.34
N GLN A 120 6.45 1.89 -19.26
CA GLN A 120 5.94 1.13 -20.37
C GLN A 120 4.44 1.04 -20.17
N HIS A 121 3.75 1.87 -20.95
CA HIS A 121 2.35 1.75 -21.30
C HIS A 121 2.01 0.26 -21.47
N SER A 122 1.10 -0.28 -20.67
CA SER A 122 0.44 -1.52 -21.01
C SER A 122 -0.85 -1.14 -21.71
N GLU A 123 -0.82 -1.14 -23.04
CA GLU A 123 -2.04 -1.35 -23.81
C GLU A 123 -2.36 -2.85 -23.76
N GLU A 124 -3.58 -3.20 -23.33
CA GLU A 124 -4.56 -3.95 -24.12
C GLU A 124 -5.71 -4.45 -23.23
N PHE A 125 -6.89 -3.88 -23.44
CA PHE A 125 -8.15 -4.63 -23.41
C PHE A 125 -8.92 -4.20 -24.67
N HIS A 126 -8.59 -4.83 -25.80
CA HIS A 126 -9.48 -4.78 -26.97
C HIS A 126 -10.67 -5.71 -26.69
N GLY A 127 -11.73 -5.12 -26.14
CA GLY A 127 -13.05 -5.74 -26.15
C GLY A 127 -13.55 -5.86 -27.59
N LEU A 128 -13.58 -7.08 -28.11
CA LEU A 128 -14.31 -7.44 -29.31
C LEU A 128 -15.80 -7.14 -29.10
N ILE A 129 -16.34 -6.16 -29.82
CA ILE A 129 -17.79 -5.97 -29.97
C ILE A 129 -18.21 -6.78 -31.21
N PRO A 130 -19.09 -7.81 -31.09
CA PRO A 130 -19.64 -8.47 -32.26
C PRO A 130 -20.61 -7.53 -32.97
N ARG A 131 -20.43 -7.39 -34.29
CA ARG A 131 -21.41 -6.72 -35.16
C ARG A 131 -22.71 -7.51 -35.20
N LYS A 132 -23.84 -6.83 -35.04
CA LYS A 132 -25.09 -7.12 -35.73
C LYS A 132 -25.48 -5.88 -36.52
#